data_AF-A0A7K0W0Y0-F1
#
_entry.id   AF-A0A7K0W0Y0-F1
#
_cell.length_a   1.000
_cell.length_b   1.000
_cell.length_c   1.000
_cell.angle_alpha   90.00
_cell.angle_beta   90.00
_cell.angle_gamma   90.00
#
_symmetry.space_group_name_H-M   'P 1'
#
loop_
_entity.id
_entity.type
_entity.pdbx_description
1 polymer ?
#
loop_
_entity_poly.entity_id
_entity_poly.type
_entity_poly.pdbx_seq_one_letter_code
_entity_poly.pdbx_strand_id
1 'polypeptide(L)'
;ISHRNTGKISDDPIAESMMQRVSLDENLHMLFYRNTLGAALEMEPNAAMRAITDVVTNFDMPGANMPGFGRKAVQIALAGIYDMQQHLEEVVAPVLRAWNVFERTDLSGDGLAARQELADFLAKTTVESNRFNEKREVYFERLIARGQEPLRIIK
;
A
#
# COMPACT_ATOMS: atom_id res chain seq x y z
N ILE A 1 -8.21 2.18 -0.99
CA ILE A 1 -7.59 3.34 -1.69
C ILE A 1 -7.77 3.24 -3.20
N SER A 2 -7.31 2.16 -3.83
CA SER A 2 -7.36 1.99 -5.29
C SER A 2 -8.75 2.19 -5.87
N HIS A 3 -9.81 1.59 -5.30
CA HIS A 3 -11.19 1.81 -5.76
C HIS A 3 -11.59 3.29 -5.76
N ARG A 4 -11.39 4.00 -4.63
CA ARG A 4 -11.67 5.44 -4.53
C ARG A 4 -10.93 6.22 -5.62
N ASN A 5 -9.66 5.92 -5.83
CA ASN A 5 -8.83 6.62 -6.82
C ASN A 5 -9.25 6.28 -8.27
N THR A 6 -9.59 5.01 -8.55
CA THR A 6 -10.17 4.59 -9.83
C THR A 6 -11.49 5.29 -10.12
N GLY A 7 -12.34 5.48 -9.10
CA GLY A 7 -13.56 6.28 -9.23
C GLY A 7 -13.27 7.71 -9.67
N LYS A 8 -12.37 8.40 -8.94
CA LYS A 8 -11.98 9.79 -9.25
C LYS A 8 -11.42 9.97 -10.66
N ILE A 9 -10.55 9.07 -11.10
CA ILE A 9 -9.87 9.20 -12.41
C ILE A 9 -10.76 8.78 -13.58
N SER A 10 -11.91 8.15 -13.32
CA SER A 10 -12.81 7.68 -14.38
C SER A 10 -13.53 8.80 -15.12
N ASP A 11 -13.65 9.98 -14.50
CA ASP A 11 -14.46 11.12 -15.00
C ASP A 11 -15.92 10.73 -15.33
N ASP A 12 -16.43 9.71 -14.66
CA ASP A 12 -17.81 9.21 -14.81
C ASP A 12 -18.48 9.19 -13.42
N PRO A 13 -19.56 9.97 -13.21
CA PRO A 13 -20.24 10.06 -11.92
C PRO A 13 -20.86 8.72 -11.46
N ILE A 14 -21.25 7.84 -12.40
CA ILE A 14 -21.78 6.52 -12.08
C ILE A 14 -20.64 5.63 -11.59
N ALA A 15 -19.51 5.64 -12.29
CA ALA A 15 -18.33 4.85 -11.92
C ALA A 15 -17.77 5.33 -10.57
N GLU A 16 -17.68 6.65 -10.34
CA GLU A 16 -17.23 7.20 -9.06
C GLU A 16 -18.15 6.78 -7.90
N SER A 17 -19.47 6.90 -8.09
CA SER A 17 -20.44 6.47 -7.07
C SER A 17 -20.35 4.96 -6.76
N MET A 18 -20.19 4.13 -7.79
CA MET A 18 -20.03 2.69 -7.63
C MET A 18 -18.74 2.36 -6.86
N MET A 19 -17.61 2.95 -7.26
CA MET A 19 -16.32 2.71 -6.63
C MET A 19 -16.26 3.24 -5.19
N GLN A 20 -16.99 4.32 -4.89
CA GLN A 20 -17.13 4.81 -3.51
C GLN A 20 -17.80 3.77 -2.63
N ARG A 21 -18.89 3.14 -3.07
CA ARG A 21 -19.59 2.08 -2.32
C ARG A 21 -18.67 0.89 -2.06
N VAL A 22 -17.99 0.39 -3.08
CA VAL A 22 -17.00 -0.69 -2.93
C VAL A 22 -15.92 -0.30 -1.92
N SER A 23 -15.41 0.94 -1.99
CA SER A 23 -14.37 1.40 -1.06
C SER A 23 -14.83 1.46 0.40
N LEU A 24 -16.13 1.70 0.65
CA LEU A 24 -16.71 1.66 2.00
C LEU A 24 -16.80 0.24 2.52
N ASP A 25 -17.23 -0.71 1.68
CA ASP A 25 -17.28 -2.14 2.05
C ASP A 25 -15.88 -2.68 2.37
N GLU A 26 -14.88 -2.36 1.53
CA GLU A 26 -13.49 -2.77 1.78
C GLU A 26 -12.90 -2.15 3.06
N ASN A 27 -13.35 -0.97 3.47
CA ASN A 27 -12.94 -0.40 4.74
C ASN A 27 -13.49 -1.20 5.93
N LEU A 28 -14.71 -1.73 5.84
CA LEU A 28 -15.27 -2.62 6.87
C LEU A 28 -14.48 -3.93 6.97
N HIS A 29 -14.11 -4.51 5.82
CA HIS A 29 -13.24 -5.70 5.78
C HIS A 29 -11.89 -5.44 6.42
N MET A 30 -11.24 -4.33 6.05
CA MET A 30 -9.95 -3.94 6.63
C MET A 30 -10.05 -3.79 8.14
N LEU A 31 -11.08 -3.11 8.66
CA LEU A 31 -11.30 -2.95 10.10
C LEU A 31 -11.48 -4.29 10.81
N PHE A 32 -12.23 -5.23 10.21
CA PHE A 32 -12.41 -6.58 10.74
C PHE A 32 -11.06 -7.28 10.87
N TYR A 33 -10.30 -7.44 9.77
CA TYR A 33 -9.02 -8.14 9.79
C TYR A 33 -7.99 -7.46 10.70
N ARG A 34 -7.95 -6.13 10.70
CA ARG A 34 -7.06 -5.35 11.57
C ARG A 34 -7.33 -5.65 13.04
N ASN A 35 -8.61 -5.64 13.45
CA ASN A 35 -8.98 -5.87 14.84
C ASN A 35 -8.74 -7.34 15.25
N THR A 36 -9.01 -8.29 14.35
CA THR A 36 -8.71 -9.71 14.58
C THR A 36 -7.22 -9.95 14.83
N LEU A 37 -6.34 -9.40 13.98
CA LEU A 37 -4.91 -9.56 14.17
C LEU A 37 -4.38 -8.77 15.37
N GLY A 38 -5.02 -7.63 15.70
CA GLY A 38 -4.77 -6.91 16.94
C GLY A 38 -5.01 -7.79 18.17
N ALA A 39 -6.11 -8.55 18.20
CA ALA A 39 -6.35 -9.51 19.28
C ALA A 39 -5.33 -10.65 19.30
N ALA A 40 -4.87 -11.13 18.14
CA ALA A 40 -3.83 -12.15 18.07
C ALA A 40 -2.49 -11.66 18.62
N LEU A 41 -2.12 -10.40 18.40
CA LEU A 41 -0.92 -9.77 18.99
C LEU A 41 -0.97 -9.76 20.52
N GLU A 42 -2.15 -9.58 21.14
CA GLU A 42 -2.29 -9.63 22.59
C GLU A 42 -2.17 -11.04 23.17
N MET A 43 -2.44 -12.08 22.37
CA MET A 43 -2.37 -13.48 22.82
C MET A 43 -0.99 -14.09 22.57
N GLU A 44 -0.45 -13.90 21.37
CA GLU A 44 0.78 -14.54 20.88
C GLU A 44 1.66 -13.49 20.15
N PRO A 45 2.22 -12.51 20.88
CA PRO A 45 2.83 -11.32 20.28
C PRO A 45 3.99 -11.64 19.33
N ASN A 46 4.83 -12.63 19.67
CA ASN A 46 5.99 -12.99 18.85
C ASN A 46 5.57 -13.67 17.54
N ALA A 47 4.66 -14.64 17.60
CA ALA A 47 4.18 -15.34 16.41
C ALA A 47 3.39 -14.41 15.48
N ALA A 48 2.55 -13.54 16.05
CA ALA A 48 1.82 -12.54 15.29
C ALA A 48 2.76 -11.52 14.64
N MET A 49 3.79 -11.04 15.35
CA MET A 49 4.80 -10.13 14.79
C MET A 49 5.56 -10.77 13.63
N ARG A 50 5.96 -12.05 13.77
CA ARG A 50 6.61 -12.79 12.69
C ARG A 50 5.72 -12.89 11.45
N ALA A 51 4.46 -13.27 11.63
CA ALA A 51 3.49 -13.36 10.53
C ALA A 51 3.24 -12.01 9.84
N ILE A 52 3.15 -10.92 10.61
CA ILE A 52 3.03 -9.57 10.05
C ILE A 52 4.22 -9.25 9.16
N THR A 53 5.45 -9.47 9.67
CA THR A 53 6.65 -9.19 8.89
C THR A 53 6.68 -10.03 7.62
N ASP A 54 6.40 -11.33 7.70
CA ASP A 54 6.42 -12.23 6.54
C ASP A 54 5.43 -11.78 5.45
N VAL A 55 4.22 -11.38 5.83
CA VAL A 55 3.21 -10.92 4.89
C VAL A 55 3.59 -9.57 4.27
N VAL A 56 4.12 -8.63 5.06
CA VAL A 56 4.48 -7.30 4.55
C VAL A 56 5.70 -7.36 3.64
N THR A 57 6.71 -8.17 3.97
CA THR A 57 7.96 -8.26 3.18
C THR A 57 7.79 -9.06 1.89
N ASN A 58 6.77 -9.93 1.81
CA ASN A 58 6.49 -10.77 0.65
C ASN A 58 5.15 -10.41 -0.04
N PHE A 59 4.61 -9.22 0.21
CA PHE A 59 3.34 -8.82 -0.38
C PHE A 59 3.46 -8.68 -1.91
N ASP A 60 2.67 -9.45 -2.64
CA ASP A 60 2.44 -9.30 -4.06
C ASP A 60 1.01 -8.83 -4.34
N MET A 61 0.85 -8.00 -5.36
CA MET A 61 -0.48 -7.62 -5.84
C MET A 61 -1.25 -8.88 -6.27
N PRO A 62 -2.55 -9.03 -5.93
CA PRO A 62 -3.33 -10.21 -6.31
C PRO A 62 -3.33 -10.54 -7.81
N GLY A 63 -3.10 -9.52 -8.66
CA GLY A 63 -2.99 -9.67 -10.11
C GLY A 63 -1.59 -10.02 -10.63
N ALA A 64 -0.56 -10.18 -9.78
CA ALA A 64 0.83 -10.34 -10.19
C ALA A 64 1.06 -11.50 -11.19
N ASN A 65 0.29 -12.58 -11.05
CA ASN A 65 0.36 -13.76 -11.92
C ASN A 65 -0.42 -13.61 -13.24
N MET A 66 -1.11 -12.48 -13.47
CA MET A 66 -1.86 -12.24 -14.70
C MET A 66 -0.91 -11.86 -15.84
N PRO A 67 -1.08 -12.44 -17.05
CA PRO A 67 -0.29 -12.06 -18.21
C PRO A 67 -0.32 -10.55 -18.48
N GLY A 68 0.86 -9.94 -18.58
CA GLY A 68 1.01 -8.50 -18.82
C GLY A 68 0.71 -7.59 -17.61
N PHE A 69 0.53 -8.14 -16.41
CA PHE A 69 0.21 -7.35 -15.22
C PHE A 69 1.27 -6.29 -14.91
N GLY A 70 2.56 -6.59 -15.08
CA GLY A 70 3.63 -5.62 -14.82
C GLY A 70 3.45 -4.31 -15.60
N ARG A 71 3.01 -4.35 -16.86
CA ARG A 71 2.72 -3.13 -17.64
C ARG A 71 1.51 -2.38 -17.08
N LYS A 72 0.46 -3.10 -16.69
CA LYS A 72 -0.74 -2.52 -16.07
C LYS A 72 -0.41 -1.88 -14.72
N ALA A 73 0.42 -2.53 -13.90
CA ALA A 73 0.87 -2.01 -12.61
C ALA A 73 1.62 -0.68 -12.77
N VAL A 74 2.51 -0.56 -13.77
CA VAL A 74 3.17 0.70 -14.08
C VAL A 74 2.15 1.78 -14.47
N GLN A 75 1.16 1.46 -15.32
CA GLN A 75 0.12 2.43 -15.70
C GLN A 75 -0.72 2.89 -14.51
N ILE A 76 -1.09 1.97 -13.62
CA ILE A 76 -1.83 2.25 -12.37
C ILE A 76 -1.02 3.18 -11.46
N ALA A 77 0.28 2.92 -11.31
CA ALA A 77 1.17 3.73 -10.48
C ALA A 77 1.44 5.13 -11.08
N LEU A 78 1.60 5.22 -12.41
CA LEU A 78 1.71 6.50 -13.10
C LEU A 78 0.42 7.32 -12.93
N ALA A 79 -0.73 6.69 -13.08
CA ALA A 79 -2.03 7.34 -12.91
C ALA A 79 -2.31 7.82 -11.46
N GLY A 80 -1.49 7.43 -10.48
CA GLY A 80 -1.71 7.75 -9.06
C GLY A 80 -2.84 6.94 -8.42
N ILE A 81 -3.29 5.85 -9.08
CA ILE A 81 -4.36 4.99 -8.56
C ILE A 81 -3.86 4.19 -7.38
N TYR A 82 -2.70 3.56 -7.55
CA TYR A 82 -2.01 2.79 -6.52
C TYR A 82 -0.53 2.67 -6.87
N ASP A 83 0.34 3.13 -5.97
CA ASP A 83 1.78 2.96 -6.06
C ASP A 83 2.37 2.51 -4.72
N MET A 84 3.69 2.26 -4.69
CA MET A 84 4.35 1.76 -3.50
C MET A 84 4.37 2.79 -2.37
N GLN A 85 4.38 4.09 -2.67
CA GLN A 85 4.33 5.13 -1.64
C GLN A 85 2.98 5.09 -0.94
N GLN A 86 1.90 5.05 -1.72
CA GLN A 86 0.54 4.92 -1.19
C GLN A 86 0.38 3.63 -0.38
N HIS A 87 0.96 2.51 -0.84
CA HIS A 87 0.94 1.27 -0.06
C HIS A 87 1.61 1.45 1.31
N LEU A 88 2.82 2.01 1.35
CA LEU A 88 3.55 2.21 2.61
C LEU A 88 2.83 3.20 3.54
N GLU A 89 2.43 4.37 3.03
CA GLU A 89 1.96 5.48 3.86
C GLU A 89 0.47 5.39 4.22
N GLU A 90 -0.36 4.92 3.29
CA GLU A 90 -1.82 4.91 3.44
C GLU A 90 -2.38 3.51 3.75
N VAL A 91 -1.63 2.42 3.53
CA VAL A 91 -2.07 1.05 3.86
C VAL A 91 -1.28 0.48 5.05
N VAL A 92 0.04 0.36 4.92
CA VAL A 92 0.87 -0.36 5.90
C VAL A 92 1.04 0.46 7.18
N ALA A 93 1.53 1.70 7.07
CA ALA A 93 1.84 2.51 8.24
C ALA A 93 0.64 2.76 9.18
N PRO A 94 -0.59 3.05 8.71
CA PRO A 94 -1.74 3.21 9.59
C PRO A 94 -2.10 1.94 10.35
N VAL A 95 -1.95 0.77 9.72
CA VAL A 95 -2.22 -0.52 10.33
C VAL A 95 -1.17 -0.86 11.39
N LEU A 96 0.11 -0.67 11.09
CA LEU A 96 1.19 -0.88 12.07
C LEU A 96 1.08 0.07 13.27
N ARG A 97 0.68 1.33 13.04
CA ARG A 97 0.38 2.28 14.12
C ARG A 97 -0.81 1.83 14.97
N ALA A 98 -1.88 1.32 14.37
CA ALA A 98 -3.04 0.83 15.11
C ALA A 98 -2.71 -0.34 16.05
N TRP A 99 -1.66 -1.11 15.73
CA TRP A 99 -1.14 -2.20 16.55
C TRP A 99 0.04 -1.81 17.45
N ASN A 100 0.47 -0.54 17.42
CA ASN A 100 1.64 -0.01 18.15
C ASN A 100 2.93 -0.83 17.94
N VAL A 101 3.13 -1.39 16.74
CA VAL A 101 4.18 -2.39 16.46
C VAL A 101 5.57 -1.96 16.96
N PHE A 102 5.94 -0.70 16.74
CA PHE A 102 7.27 -0.20 17.07
C PHE A 102 7.42 0.19 18.55
N GLU A 103 6.31 0.38 19.25
CA GLU A 103 6.26 0.75 20.66
C GLU A 103 5.98 -0.45 21.58
N ARG A 104 5.66 -1.62 21.03
CA ARG A 104 5.46 -2.86 21.80
C ARG A 104 6.68 -3.21 22.65
N THR A 105 6.45 -3.54 23.93
CA THR A 105 7.48 -3.92 24.90
C THR A 105 7.41 -5.40 25.30
N ASP A 106 6.46 -6.14 24.74
CA ASP A 106 6.14 -7.54 25.05
C ASP A 106 6.70 -8.54 24.00
N LEU A 107 7.48 -8.04 23.04
CA LEU A 107 8.20 -8.87 22.08
C LEU A 107 9.52 -9.38 22.66
N SER A 108 9.88 -10.62 22.31
CA SER A 108 11.16 -11.25 22.65
C SER A 108 11.60 -12.24 21.55
N GLY A 109 12.88 -12.62 21.56
CA GLY A 109 13.42 -13.61 20.62
C GLY A 109 13.09 -13.28 19.15
N ASP A 110 12.41 -14.20 18.47
CA ASP A 110 12.01 -14.07 17.06
C ASP A 110 11.09 -12.87 16.81
N GLY A 111 10.21 -12.49 17.74
CA GLY A 111 9.34 -11.33 17.57
C GLY A 111 10.11 -10.01 17.49
N LEU A 112 11.19 -9.85 18.27
CA LEU A 112 12.07 -8.68 18.17
C LEU A 112 12.85 -8.66 16.86
N ALA A 113 13.34 -9.83 16.43
CA ALA A 113 14.04 -9.97 15.15
C ALA A 113 13.11 -9.64 13.97
N ALA A 114 11.88 -10.15 13.98
CA ALA A 114 10.86 -9.86 12.97
C ALA A 114 10.51 -8.37 12.90
N ARG A 115 10.40 -7.70 14.06
CA ARG A 115 10.16 -6.25 14.09
C ARG A 115 11.31 -5.46 13.49
N GLN A 116 12.55 -5.86 13.76
CA GLN A 116 13.73 -5.21 13.17
C GLN A 116 13.77 -5.41 11.65
N GLU A 117 13.54 -6.63 11.18
CA GLU A 117 13.46 -6.94 9.74
C GLU A 117 12.38 -6.10 9.05
N LEU A 118 11.20 -5.96 9.67
CA LEU A 118 10.14 -5.11 9.15
C LEU A 118 10.60 -3.64 9.06
N ALA A 119 11.25 -3.12 10.10
CA ALA A 119 11.76 -1.74 10.10
C ALA A 119 12.76 -1.51 8.96
N ASP A 120 13.70 -2.44 8.78
CA ASP A 120 14.72 -2.39 7.73
C ASP A 120 14.09 -2.46 6.34
N PHE A 121 13.09 -3.34 6.15
CA PHE A 121 12.32 -3.43 4.91
C PHE A 121 11.59 -2.12 4.60
N LEU A 122 10.88 -1.54 5.57
CA LEU A 122 10.15 -0.28 5.37
C LEU A 122 11.08 0.88 5.03
N ALA A 123 12.23 0.98 5.71
CA ALA A 123 13.24 1.99 5.43
C ALA A 123 13.80 1.87 4.01
N LYS A 124 14.21 0.65 3.62
CA LYS A 124 14.71 0.37 2.26
C LYS A 124 13.66 0.70 1.21
N THR A 125 12.44 0.22 1.39
CA THR A 125 11.37 0.33 0.38
C THR A 125 10.87 1.75 0.24
N THR A 126 10.91 2.55 1.31
CA THR A 126 10.64 4.00 1.26
C THR A 126 11.63 4.71 0.32
N VAL A 127 12.93 4.40 0.42
CA VAL A 127 13.95 4.97 -0.48
C VAL A 127 13.70 4.57 -1.94
N GLU A 128 13.36 3.30 -2.18
CA GLU A 128 13.05 2.81 -3.53
C GLU A 128 11.80 3.49 -4.11
N SER A 129 10.76 3.67 -3.28
CA SER A 129 9.53 4.37 -3.66
C SER A 129 9.79 5.85 -4.00
N ASN A 130 10.62 6.54 -3.22
CA ASN A 130 10.99 7.93 -3.51
C ASN A 130 11.72 8.07 -4.85
N ARG A 131 12.67 7.17 -5.14
CA ARG A 131 13.35 7.12 -6.44
C ARG A 131 12.39 6.86 -7.60
N PHE A 132 11.36 6.03 -7.39
CA PHE A 132 10.32 5.82 -8.40
C PHE A 132 9.53 7.10 -8.66
N ASN A 133 9.15 7.83 -7.61
CA ASN A 133 8.43 9.10 -7.74
C ASN A 133 9.23 10.17 -8.48
N GLU A 134 10.53 10.31 -8.18
CA GLU A 134 11.43 11.21 -8.92
C GLU A 134 11.44 10.87 -10.42
N LYS A 135 11.57 9.59 -10.77
CA LYS A 135 11.54 9.13 -12.17
C LYS A 135 10.18 9.36 -12.82
N ARG A 136 9.07 9.22 -12.08
CA ARG A 136 7.72 9.50 -12.55
C ARG A 136 7.56 10.96 -12.94
N GLU A 137 8.02 11.89 -12.13
CA GLU A 137 7.91 13.32 -12.46
C GLU A 137 8.75 13.68 -13.70
N VAL A 138 9.99 13.18 -13.79
CA VAL A 138 10.81 13.36 -15.00
C VAL A 138 10.14 12.77 -16.26
N TYR A 139 9.45 11.64 -16.11
CA TYR A 139 8.67 11.05 -17.21
C TYR A 139 7.53 11.99 -17.63
N PHE A 140 6.78 12.56 -16.69
CA PHE A 140 5.71 13.50 -16.99
C PHE A 140 6.19 14.81 -17.61
N GLU A 141 7.28 15.39 -17.13
CA GLU A 141 7.91 16.56 -17.74
C GLU A 141 8.22 16.33 -19.22
N ARG A 142 8.72 15.14 -19.57
CA ARG A 142 9.02 14.77 -20.96
C ARG A 142 7.76 14.61 -21.81
N LEU A 143 6.67 14.09 -21.25
CA LEU A 143 5.39 14.01 -21.97
C LEU A 143 4.83 15.40 -22.25
N ILE A 144 4.84 16.26 -21.24
CA ILE A 144 4.36 17.65 -21.33
C ILE A 144 5.18 18.43 -22.36
N ALA A 145 6.51 18.29 -22.36
CA ALA A 145 7.40 18.91 -23.36
C ALA A 145 7.11 18.45 -24.81
N ARG A 146 6.46 17.30 -24.98
CA ARG A 146 6.01 16.77 -26.28
C ARG A 146 4.55 17.14 -26.60
N GLY A 147 3.91 17.97 -25.78
CA GLY A 147 2.51 18.37 -25.94
C GLY A 147 1.50 17.30 -25.54
N GLN A 148 1.89 16.33 -24.69
CA GLN A 148 0.99 15.30 -24.17
C GLN A 148 0.60 15.60 -22.74
N GLU A 149 -0.70 15.55 -22.45
CA GLU A 149 -1.23 15.71 -21.09
C GLU A 149 -1.21 14.35 -20.36
N PRO A 150 -0.47 14.21 -19.25
CA PRO A 150 -0.42 12.94 -18.53
C PRO A 150 -1.71 12.69 -17.75
N LEU A 151 -2.32 11.51 -17.95
CA LEU A 151 -3.42 11.04 -17.10
C LEU A 151 -2.88 10.69 -15.70
N ARG A 152 -3.20 11.51 -14.70
CA ARG A 152 -2.84 11.27 -13.30
C ARG A 152 -3.82 11.95 -12.35
N ILE A 153 -3.99 11.38 -11.16
CA ILE A 153 -4.68 12.06 -10.06
C ILE A 153 -3.77 13.19 -9.55
N ILE A 154 -4.25 14.42 -9.66
CA ILE A 154 -3.60 15.59 -9.06
C ILE A 154 -4.13 15.71 -7.62
N LYS A 155 -3.22 15.83 -6.65
CA LYS A 155 -3.56 16.03 -5.23
C LYS A 155 -4.09 17.43 -4.98
#